data_AF-A0AAW0Y2D7-F1
#
_entry.id   AF-A0AAW0Y2D7-F1
#
_cell.length_a   1.000
_cell.length_b   1.000
_cell.length_c   1.000
_cell.angle_alpha   90.00
_cell.angle_beta   90.00
_cell.angle_gamma   90.00
#
_symmetry.space_group_name_H-M   'P 1'
#
loop_
_entity.id
_entity.type
_entity.pdbx_description
1 polymer ?
#
loop_
_entity_poly.entity_id
_entity_poly.type
_entity_poly.pdbx_seq_one_letter_code
_entity_poly.pdbx_strand_id
1 'polypeptide(L)'
;VYGWGLNSNGQLGLGNNVNQHNPCRVTALQGVVITKIVCGYSHTLALSDEGSLWAWGANSYGQLGTGNKANQCAPVRVAQDLGRIVDIAASHYCHLSAAMTQNSKIYLWGHCKGQSVVGPQETGFSSLHEVFALWASPSVTYEPLSVTTFTRSSLAQAMALALDDEETADVVFVVDDRRIRAHRAVLKIRCQYFRNMFQEHWKENNLEEVEVKDYSFVVFRAFLQYIYTDTVNVSPEDAIGLLELANAYCEEALKHHCERIIRHGITTENAAMLYAVAIKYEAT
;
A
#
# COMPACT_ATOMS: atom_id res chain seq x y z
N VAL A 1 -36.25 -20.19 -5.74
CA VAL A 1 -36.17 -18.70 -5.77
C VAL A 1 -37.45 -18.14 -6.39
N TYR A 2 -38.05 -17.14 -5.75
CA TYR A 2 -39.21 -16.40 -6.26
C TYR A 2 -38.86 -14.91 -6.33
N GLY A 3 -39.39 -14.22 -7.33
CA GLY A 3 -39.22 -12.77 -7.51
C GLY A 3 -40.53 -12.09 -7.85
N TRP A 4 -40.72 -10.86 -7.39
CA TRP A 4 -41.86 -10.00 -7.69
C TRP A 4 -41.47 -8.52 -7.65
N GLY A 5 -42.31 -7.67 -8.21
CA GLY A 5 -42.14 -6.23 -8.30
C GLY A 5 -41.78 -5.75 -9.70
N LEU A 6 -40.93 -4.73 -9.76
CA LEU A 6 -40.47 -4.11 -11.01
C LEU A 6 -39.51 -5.04 -11.77
N ASN A 7 -39.70 -5.15 -13.07
CA ASN A 7 -38.93 -6.04 -13.95
C ASN A 7 -38.51 -5.38 -15.27
N SER A 8 -38.51 -4.04 -15.36
CA SER A 8 -38.19 -3.33 -16.61
C SER A 8 -36.84 -3.71 -17.21
N ASN A 9 -35.88 -4.14 -16.38
CA ASN A 9 -34.54 -4.56 -16.79
C ASN A 9 -34.31 -6.08 -16.70
N GLY A 10 -35.34 -6.87 -16.42
CA GLY A 10 -35.21 -8.32 -16.25
C GLY A 10 -34.67 -8.73 -14.88
N GLN A 11 -34.67 -7.83 -13.88
CA GLN A 11 -34.11 -8.07 -12.54
C GLN A 11 -34.83 -9.18 -11.74
N LEU A 12 -36.01 -9.62 -12.18
CA LEU A 12 -36.70 -10.78 -11.60
C LEU A 12 -36.21 -12.12 -12.16
N GLY A 13 -35.49 -12.14 -13.28
CA GLY A 13 -34.90 -13.37 -13.83
C GLY A 13 -35.90 -14.32 -14.51
N LEU A 14 -37.07 -13.82 -14.92
CA LEU A 14 -38.18 -14.63 -15.43
C LEU A 14 -38.13 -14.90 -16.95
N GLY A 15 -37.04 -14.51 -17.62
CA GLY A 15 -36.89 -14.59 -19.08
C GLY A 15 -37.65 -13.51 -19.85
N ASN A 16 -38.17 -12.48 -19.16
CA ASN A 16 -38.92 -11.38 -19.75
C ASN A 16 -38.73 -10.08 -18.93
N ASN A 17 -39.31 -8.97 -19.41
CA ASN A 17 -39.27 -7.65 -18.77
C ASN A 17 -40.63 -7.21 -18.18
N VAL A 18 -41.50 -8.17 -17.87
CA VAL A 18 -42.87 -7.89 -17.39
C VAL A 18 -42.89 -7.85 -15.86
N ASN A 19 -43.42 -6.76 -15.29
CA ASN A 19 -43.60 -6.59 -13.85
C ASN A 19 -44.48 -7.71 -13.28
N GLN A 20 -44.18 -8.15 -12.06
CA GLN A 20 -44.96 -9.19 -11.38
C GLN A 20 -45.53 -8.65 -10.09
N HIS A 21 -46.85 -8.55 -10.00
CA HIS A 21 -47.52 -8.11 -8.77
C HIS A 21 -47.57 -9.20 -7.69
N ASN A 22 -47.34 -10.46 -8.07
CA ASN A 22 -47.33 -11.61 -7.18
C ASN A 22 -46.01 -12.38 -7.30
N PRO A 23 -45.57 -13.11 -6.26
CA PRO A 23 -44.39 -13.96 -6.30
C PRO A 23 -44.41 -14.92 -7.49
N CYS A 24 -43.43 -14.80 -8.38
CA CYS A 24 -43.26 -15.67 -9.54
C CYS A 24 -41.98 -16.49 -9.42
N ARG A 25 -42.05 -17.78 -9.76
CA ARG A 25 -40.91 -18.69 -9.61
C ARG A 25 -39.89 -18.44 -10.72
N VAL A 26 -38.63 -18.28 -10.35
CA VAL A 26 -37.51 -18.20 -11.29
C VAL A 26 -37.16 -19.63 -11.73
N THR A 27 -37.74 -20.07 -12.86
CA THR A 27 -37.61 -21.44 -13.37
C THR A 27 -36.19 -21.79 -13.79
N ALA A 28 -35.40 -20.81 -14.24
CA ALA A 28 -34.01 -21.00 -14.66
C ALA A 28 -33.08 -21.48 -13.52
N LEU A 29 -33.45 -21.28 -12.25
CA LEU A 29 -32.71 -21.76 -11.07
C LEU A 29 -33.32 -23.03 -10.47
N GLN A 30 -34.21 -23.71 -11.18
CA GLN A 30 -34.76 -24.98 -10.72
C GLN A 30 -33.68 -26.05 -10.67
N GLY A 31 -33.57 -26.74 -9.53
CA GLY A 31 -32.53 -27.75 -9.31
C GLY A 31 -31.20 -27.20 -8.80
N VAL A 32 -31.06 -25.88 -8.68
CA VAL A 32 -29.88 -25.25 -8.06
C VAL A 32 -30.21 -24.85 -6.63
N VAL A 33 -29.39 -25.26 -5.67
CA VAL A 33 -29.53 -24.88 -4.26
C VAL A 33 -28.87 -23.52 -4.06
N ILE A 34 -29.68 -22.47 -3.92
CA ILE A 34 -29.21 -21.10 -3.71
C ILE A 34 -29.08 -20.82 -2.21
N THR A 35 -27.89 -20.42 -1.79
CA THR A 35 -27.55 -20.14 -0.38
C THR A 35 -27.58 -18.65 -0.06
N LYS A 36 -27.28 -17.79 -1.03
CA LYS A 36 -27.32 -16.32 -0.86
C LYS A 36 -27.86 -15.64 -2.12
N ILE A 37 -28.65 -14.59 -1.93
CA ILE A 37 -29.10 -13.69 -3.01
C ILE A 37 -28.81 -12.26 -2.55
N VAL A 38 -28.25 -11.45 -3.44
CA VAL A 38 -28.04 -10.02 -3.21
C VAL A 38 -28.59 -9.23 -4.40
N CYS A 39 -29.25 -8.12 -4.10
CA CYS A 39 -29.85 -7.25 -5.09
C CYS A 39 -29.11 -5.91 -5.11
N GLY A 40 -28.70 -5.48 -6.30
CA GLY A 40 -28.29 -4.10 -6.54
C GLY A 40 -29.44 -3.24 -7.03
N TYR A 41 -29.15 -2.18 -7.80
CA TYR A 41 -30.19 -1.23 -8.26
C TYR A 41 -31.29 -1.89 -9.11
N SER A 42 -30.86 -2.68 -10.09
CA SER A 42 -31.73 -3.36 -11.06
C SER A 42 -31.05 -4.63 -11.56
N HIS A 43 -30.17 -5.21 -10.75
CA HIS A 43 -29.50 -6.47 -11.03
C HIS A 43 -29.50 -7.31 -9.77
N THR A 44 -29.39 -8.63 -9.97
CA THR A 44 -29.45 -9.61 -8.91
C THR A 44 -28.32 -10.60 -9.09
N LEU A 45 -27.63 -10.92 -8.00
CA LEU A 45 -26.66 -12.00 -7.93
C LEU A 45 -27.20 -13.10 -7.03
N ALA A 46 -26.89 -14.34 -7.36
CA ALA A 46 -27.18 -15.50 -6.52
C ALA A 46 -25.98 -16.44 -6.43
N LEU A 47 -25.73 -16.94 -5.23
CA LEU A 47 -24.68 -17.89 -4.91
C LEU A 47 -25.31 -19.25 -4.64
N SER A 48 -24.82 -20.29 -5.30
CA SER A 48 -25.19 -21.66 -4.98
C SER A 48 -24.31 -22.26 -3.87
N ASP A 49 -24.77 -23.35 -3.26
CA ASP A 49 -24.00 -24.17 -2.31
C ASP A 49 -22.70 -24.76 -2.90
N GLU A 50 -22.74 -25.11 -4.19
CA GLU A 50 -21.58 -25.50 -4.98
C GLU A 50 -20.58 -24.35 -5.22
N GLY A 51 -20.92 -23.11 -4.83
CA GLY A 51 -20.12 -21.91 -5.04
C GLY A 51 -20.15 -21.39 -6.47
N SER A 52 -21.21 -21.70 -7.22
CA SER A 52 -21.46 -21.10 -8.54
C SER A 52 -22.15 -19.74 -8.39
N LEU A 53 -21.68 -18.76 -9.17
CA LEU A 53 -22.26 -17.43 -9.21
C LEU A 53 -23.21 -17.28 -10.40
N TRP A 54 -24.41 -16.78 -10.12
CA TRP A 54 -25.44 -16.45 -11.11
C TRP A 54 -25.74 -14.95 -11.07
N ALA A 55 -25.97 -14.35 -12.23
CA ALA A 55 -26.28 -12.94 -12.36
C ALA A 55 -27.39 -12.70 -13.40
N TRP A 56 -28.27 -11.74 -13.13
CA TRP A 56 -29.29 -11.28 -14.08
C TRP A 56 -29.76 -9.85 -13.79
N GLY A 57 -30.48 -9.26 -14.74
CA GLY A 57 -31.03 -7.91 -14.71
C GLY A 57 -30.27 -6.93 -15.60
N ALA A 58 -30.22 -5.67 -15.18
CA ALA A 58 -29.52 -4.58 -15.84
C ALA A 58 -28.01 -4.85 -15.89
N ASN A 59 -27.37 -4.49 -17.00
CA ASN A 59 -25.93 -4.69 -17.23
C ASN A 59 -25.23 -3.52 -17.94
N SER A 60 -25.86 -2.34 -18.01
CA SER A 60 -25.31 -1.20 -18.78
C SER A 60 -23.92 -0.75 -18.35
N TYR A 61 -23.50 -1.06 -17.12
CA TYR A 61 -22.18 -0.77 -16.57
C TYR A 61 -21.29 -2.00 -16.43
N GLY A 62 -21.74 -3.18 -16.86
CA GLY A 62 -21.01 -4.44 -16.70
C GLY A 62 -21.25 -5.14 -15.36
N GLN A 63 -22.25 -4.71 -14.59
CA GLN A 63 -22.52 -5.21 -13.23
C GLN A 63 -22.89 -6.70 -13.15
N LEU A 64 -23.18 -7.36 -14.27
CA LEU A 64 -23.39 -8.81 -14.29
C LEU A 64 -22.08 -9.60 -14.40
N GLY A 65 -20.98 -8.97 -14.83
CA GLY A 65 -19.69 -9.66 -14.96
C GLY A 65 -19.63 -10.65 -16.13
N THR A 66 -20.48 -10.47 -17.15
CA THR A 66 -20.63 -11.36 -18.32
C THR A 66 -19.61 -11.10 -19.44
N GLY A 67 -18.67 -10.16 -19.25
CA GLY A 67 -17.74 -9.71 -20.29
C GLY A 67 -18.36 -8.75 -21.33
N ASN A 68 -19.64 -8.36 -21.14
CA ASN A 68 -20.35 -7.43 -22.01
C ASN A 68 -21.28 -6.51 -21.19
N LYS A 69 -22.03 -5.64 -21.88
CA LYS A 69 -22.98 -4.68 -21.27
C LYS A 69 -24.45 -5.00 -21.58
N ALA A 70 -24.75 -6.22 -22.01
CA ALA A 70 -26.10 -6.63 -22.38
C ALA A 70 -26.90 -7.08 -21.15
N ASN A 71 -28.10 -6.54 -20.98
CA ASN A 71 -29.03 -6.96 -19.92
C ASN A 71 -29.37 -8.45 -20.08
N GLN A 72 -29.62 -9.12 -18.95
CA GLN A 72 -30.01 -10.53 -18.94
C GLN A 72 -31.34 -10.67 -18.22
N CYS A 73 -32.39 -11.06 -18.93
CA CYS A 73 -33.71 -11.27 -18.32
C CYS A 73 -33.86 -12.64 -17.64
N ALA A 74 -32.85 -13.52 -17.77
CA ALA A 74 -32.77 -14.80 -17.10
C ALA A 74 -31.41 -14.94 -16.38
N PRO A 75 -31.33 -15.71 -15.27
CA PRO A 75 -30.10 -16.08 -14.60
C PRO A 75 -29.06 -16.67 -15.56
N VAL A 76 -27.87 -16.08 -15.58
CA VAL A 76 -26.71 -16.57 -16.31
C VAL A 76 -25.60 -16.89 -15.33
N ARG A 77 -24.91 -18.02 -15.54
CA ARG A 77 -23.75 -18.40 -14.74
C ARG A 77 -22.52 -17.58 -15.17
N VAL A 78 -21.91 -16.90 -14.22
CA VAL A 78 -20.77 -16.00 -14.46
C VAL A 78 -19.55 -16.44 -13.65
N ALA A 79 -18.38 -15.88 -13.96
CA ALA A 79 -17.15 -16.08 -13.19
C ALA A 79 -16.72 -17.56 -13.04
N GLN A 80 -16.99 -18.40 -14.05
CA GLN A 80 -16.73 -19.85 -13.99
C GLN A 80 -15.24 -20.18 -13.81
N ASP A 81 -14.35 -19.30 -14.29
CA ASP A 81 -12.89 -19.48 -14.21
C ASP A 81 -12.29 -19.01 -12.88
N LEU A 82 -13.06 -18.37 -11.99
CA LEU A 82 -12.55 -17.85 -10.70
C LEU A 82 -12.50 -18.91 -9.59
N GLY A 83 -13.02 -20.11 -9.85
CA GLY A 83 -13.16 -21.16 -8.84
C GLY A 83 -14.37 -20.96 -7.93
N ARG A 84 -14.32 -21.56 -6.74
CA ARG A 84 -15.47 -21.60 -5.82
C ARG A 84 -15.68 -20.25 -5.13
N ILE A 85 -16.84 -19.63 -5.34
CA ILE A 85 -17.28 -18.42 -4.65
C ILE A 85 -17.85 -18.80 -3.28
N VAL A 86 -17.48 -18.04 -2.25
CA VAL A 86 -17.95 -18.24 -0.87
C VAL A 86 -18.81 -17.08 -0.38
N ASP A 87 -18.67 -15.90 -0.96
CA ASP A 87 -19.52 -14.77 -0.61
C ASP A 87 -19.74 -13.81 -1.78
N ILE A 88 -20.88 -13.10 -1.75
CA ILE A 88 -21.30 -12.14 -2.77
C ILE A 88 -21.92 -10.90 -2.14
N ALA A 89 -21.75 -9.77 -2.82
CA ALA A 89 -22.32 -8.49 -2.43
C ALA A 89 -22.61 -7.62 -3.66
N ALA A 90 -23.65 -6.79 -3.56
CA ALA A 90 -24.04 -5.86 -4.62
C ALA A 90 -24.51 -4.54 -3.99
N SER A 91 -24.35 -3.44 -4.72
CA SER A 91 -24.80 -2.12 -4.30
C SER A 91 -25.98 -1.62 -5.09
N HIS A 92 -26.98 -1.09 -4.36
CA HIS A 92 -28.11 -0.40 -4.95
C HIS A 92 -27.72 0.94 -5.60
N TYR A 93 -26.71 1.64 -5.10
CA TYR A 93 -26.46 3.03 -5.52
C TYR A 93 -25.47 3.14 -6.68
N CYS A 94 -24.45 2.28 -6.72
CA CYS A 94 -23.32 2.44 -7.63
C CYS A 94 -23.21 1.34 -8.69
N HIS A 95 -24.26 0.52 -8.90
CA HIS A 95 -24.24 -0.58 -9.89
C HIS A 95 -22.99 -1.46 -9.79
N LEU A 96 -22.47 -1.65 -8.58
CA LEU A 96 -21.25 -2.39 -8.29
C LEU A 96 -21.63 -3.77 -7.76
N SER A 97 -20.89 -4.77 -8.22
CA SER A 97 -20.98 -6.16 -7.78
C SER A 97 -19.61 -6.62 -7.31
N ALA A 98 -19.60 -7.48 -6.29
CA ALA A 98 -18.39 -8.04 -5.73
C ALA A 98 -18.61 -9.50 -5.30
N ALA A 99 -17.55 -10.30 -5.38
CA ALA A 99 -17.54 -11.68 -4.91
C ALA A 99 -16.20 -12.04 -4.28
N MET A 100 -16.24 -12.96 -3.34
CA MET A 100 -15.07 -13.51 -2.65
C MET A 100 -14.97 -14.99 -2.95
N THR A 101 -13.77 -15.44 -3.32
CA THR A 101 -13.46 -16.86 -3.53
C THR A 101 -13.04 -17.54 -2.23
N GLN A 102 -13.04 -18.88 -2.22
CA GLN A 102 -12.55 -19.68 -1.09
C GLN A 102 -11.09 -19.40 -0.73
N ASN A 103 -10.30 -18.87 -1.67
CA ASN A 103 -8.89 -18.51 -1.46
C ASN A 103 -8.72 -17.08 -0.90
N SER A 104 -9.78 -16.48 -0.35
CA SER A 104 -9.81 -15.11 0.16
C SER A 104 -9.45 -14.03 -0.87
N LYS A 105 -9.53 -14.35 -2.18
CA LYS A 105 -9.40 -13.34 -3.24
C LYS A 105 -10.74 -12.68 -3.48
N ILE A 106 -10.72 -11.36 -3.57
CA ILE A 106 -11.91 -10.54 -3.78
C ILE A 106 -11.89 -9.96 -5.19
N TYR A 107 -13.04 -10.07 -5.85
CA TYR A 107 -13.28 -9.59 -7.19
C TYR A 107 -14.36 -8.52 -7.17
N LEU A 108 -14.19 -7.48 -8.00
CA LEU A 108 -15.20 -6.44 -8.21
C LEU A 108 -15.44 -6.20 -9.71
N TRP A 109 -16.66 -5.78 -10.06
CA TRP A 109 -17.04 -5.40 -11.42
C TRP A 109 -18.30 -4.53 -11.41
N GLY A 110 -18.66 -3.95 -12.57
CA GLY A 110 -19.71 -2.96 -12.71
C GLY A 110 -19.16 -1.53 -12.80
N HIS A 111 -19.86 -0.56 -12.21
CA HIS A 111 -19.45 0.84 -12.28
C HIS A 111 -18.44 1.20 -11.17
N CYS A 112 -17.16 1.25 -11.55
CA CYS A 112 -16.01 1.41 -10.66
C CYS A 112 -15.36 2.78 -10.89
N LYS A 113 -15.55 3.75 -9.99
CA LYS A 113 -14.96 5.11 -10.07
C LYS A 113 -15.13 5.80 -11.45
N GLY A 114 -16.29 5.68 -12.07
CA GLY A 114 -16.59 6.28 -13.39
C GLY A 114 -16.24 5.38 -14.59
N GLN A 115 -15.67 4.19 -14.37
CA GLN A 115 -15.37 3.22 -15.41
C GLN A 115 -16.32 2.03 -15.36
N SER A 116 -16.68 1.48 -16.52
CA SER A 116 -17.48 0.25 -16.62
C SER A 116 -16.57 -0.96 -16.75
N VAL A 117 -16.53 -1.78 -15.71
CA VAL A 117 -15.76 -3.02 -15.65
C VAL A 117 -16.72 -4.17 -15.96
N VAL A 118 -16.57 -4.80 -17.14
CA VAL A 118 -17.53 -5.79 -17.67
C VAL A 118 -17.31 -7.22 -17.19
N GLY A 119 -16.19 -7.48 -16.52
CA GLY A 119 -15.85 -8.80 -15.99
C GLY A 119 -15.15 -8.70 -14.63
N PRO A 120 -15.14 -9.77 -13.83
CA PRO A 120 -14.56 -9.75 -12.50
C PRO A 120 -13.08 -9.36 -12.51
N GLN A 121 -12.71 -8.32 -11.75
CA GLN A 121 -11.32 -7.88 -11.58
C GLN A 121 -10.83 -8.19 -10.17
N GLU A 122 -9.67 -8.84 -10.06
CA GLU A 122 -9.06 -9.18 -8.77
C GLU A 122 -8.59 -7.90 -8.06
N THR A 123 -8.79 -7.86 -6.75
CA THR A 123 -8.45 -6.71 -5.90
C THR A 123 -7.47 -7.14 -4.81
N GLY A 124 -6.74 -6.16 -4.26
CA GLY A 124 -5.87 -6.37 -3.10
C GLY A 124 -6.59 -6.26 -1.74
N PHE A 125 -7.92 -6.30 -1.72
CA PHE A 125 -8.71 -6.14 -0.50
C PHE A 125 -8.74 -7.41 0.34
N SER A 126 -8.97 -7.24 1.64
CA SER A 126 -9.08 -8.33 2.60
C SER A 126 -10.54 -8.71 2.90
N SER A 127 -11.47 -7.77 2.67
CA SER A 127 -12.91 -7.95 2.92
C SER A 127 -13.77 -7.31 1.84
N LEU A 128 -14.94 -7.91 1.56
CA LEU A 128 -15.94 -7.35 0.64
C LEU A 128 -16.43 -5.96 1.10
N HIS A 129 -16.37 -5.65 2.40
CA HIS A 129 -16.77 -4.33 2.91
C HIS A 129 -15.84 -3.21 2.43
N GLU A 130 -14.55 -3.49 2.30
CA GLU A 130 -13.55 -2.53 1.79
C GLU A 130 -13.85 -2.13 0.34
N VAL A 131 -14.37 -3.07 -0.46
CA VAL A 131 -14.77 -2.80 -1.86
C VAL A 131 -15.81 -1.68 -1.90
N PHE A 132 -16.88 -1.78 -1.12
CA PHE A 132 -17.94 -0.76 -1.14
C PHE A 132 -17.55 0.52 -0.40
N ALA A 133 -16.68 0.43 0.60
CA ALA A 133 -16.16 1.62 1.27
C ALA A 133 -15.27 2.48 0.35
N LEU A 134 -14.45 1.87 -0.51
CA LEU A 134 -13.45 2.59 -1.31
C LEU A 134 -13.85 2.81 -2.78
N TRP A 135 -14.72 1.95 -3.33
CA TRP A 135 -15.06 1.95 -4.75
C TRP A 135 -16.53 2.21 -5.05
N ALA A 136 -17.42 2.20 -4.06
CA ALA A 136 -18.78 2.70 -4.26
C ALA A 136 -18.81 4.24 -4.38
N SER A 137 -19.84 4.77 -5.01
CA SER A 137 -20.12 6.21 -5.07
C SER A 137 -21.61 6.44 -4.83
N PRO A 138 -22.01 6.96 -3.65
CA PRO A 138 -21.16 7.29 -2.50
C PRO A 138 -20.52 6.05 -1.88
N SER A 139 -19.42 6.24 -1.14
CA SER A 139 -18.79 5.19 -0.33
C SER A 139 -19.76 4.72 0.76
N VAL A 140 -20.07 3.42 0.81
CA VAL A 140 -21.05 2.85 1.76
C VAL A 140 -20.50 1.56 2.36
N THR A 141 -20.62 1.42 3.69
CA THR A 141 -20.42 0.18 4.43
C THR A 141 -21.45 0.13 5.57
N TYR A 142 -21.98 -1.06 5.90
CA TYR A 142 -22.95 -1.20 7.02
C TYR A 142 -22.25 -1.34 8.37
N GLU A 143 -20.96 -1.69 8.39
CA GLU A 143 -20.11 -1.69 9.58
C GLU A 143 -19.14 -0.51 9.53
N PRO A 144 -18.89 0.15 10.67
CA PRO A 144 -17.85 1.16 10.75
C PRO A 144 -16.50 0.52 10.39
N LEU A 145 -15.80 1.12 9.42
CA LEU A 145 -14.51 0.61 8.98
C LEU A 145 -13.53 0.66 10.17
N SER A 146 -13.09 -0.50 10.65
CA SER A 146 -11.93 -0.57 11.53
C SER A 146 -10.70 -0.37 10.66
N VAL A 147 -10.21 0.86 10.60
CA VAL A 147 -8.97 1.17 9.87
C VAL A 147 -7.82 0.64 10.72
N THR A 148 -7.55 -0.66 10.64
CA THR A 148 -6.26 -1.19 11.07
C THR A 148 -5.26 -0.79 10.00
N THR A 149 -4.58 0.34 10.20
CA THR A 149 -3.38 0.68 9.43
C THR A 149 -2.35 -0.42 9.69
N PHE A 150 -2.32 -1.46 8.86
CA PHE A 150 -1.12 -2.25 8.68
C PHE A 150 -0.13 -1.37 7.93
N THR A 151 0.54 -0.48 8.66
CA THR A 151 1.83 0.03 8.22
C THR A 151 2.76 -1.16 8.20
N ARG A 152 2.86 -1.86 7.06
CA ARG A 152 4.11 -2.55 6.74
C ARG A 152 5.17 -1.46 6.85
N SER A 153 6.00 -1.53 7.89
CA SER A 153 7.16 -0.66 7.99
C SER A 153 7.93 -0.81 6.69
N SER A 154 8.11 0.30 5.96
CA SER A 154 8.94 0.27 4.75
C SER A 154 10.33 -0.25 5.11
N LEU A 155 11.08 -0.79 4.14
CA LEU A 155 12.46 -1.23 4.39
C LEU A 155 13.27 -0.09 5.04
N ALA A 156 13.10 1.14 4.57
CA ALA A 156 13.74 2.31 5.16
C ALA A 156 13.37 2.52 6.64
N GLN A 157 12.12 2.29 7.03
CA GLN A 157 11.69 2.41 8.43
C GLN A 157 12.20 1.26 9.30
N ALA A 158 12.26 0.04 8.77
CA ALA A 158 12.86 -1.09 9.46
C ALA A 158 14.37 -0.87 9.66
N MET A 159 15.07 -0.36 8.64
CA MET A 159 16.48 0.02 8.74
C MET A 159 16.70 1.17 9.72
N ALA A 160 15.82 2.17 9.74
CA ALA A 160 15.88 3.26 10.72
C ALA A 160 15.79 2.75 12.17
N LEU A 161 14.97 1.74 12.42
CA LEU A 161 14.82 1.10 13.74
C LEU A 161 15.99 0.19 14.10
N ALA A 162 16.69 -0.36 13.09
CA ALA A 162 17.87 -1.19 13.32
C ALA A 162 19.10 -0.38 13.76
N LEU A 163 19.14 0.93 13.49
CA LEU A 163 20.18 1.80 14.03
C LEU A 163 20.03 1.89 15.56
N ASP A 164 21.13 1.72 16.30
CA ASP A 164 21.15 1.63 17.77
C ASP A 164 20.55 0.33 18.37
N ASP A 165 20.22 -0.68 17.54
CA ASP A 165 19.75 -1.98 18.03
C ASP A 165 20.86 -2.76 18.75
N GLU A 166 20.52 -3.38 19.89
CA GLU A 166 21.46 -4.11 20.73
C GLU A 166 21.60 -5.58 20.32
N GLU A 167 20.54 -6.15 19.73
CA GLU A 167 20.52 -7.57 19.39
C GLU A 167 21.26 -7.87 18.08
N THR A 168 21.19 -6.96 17.12
CA THR A 168 21.67 -7.21 15.75
C THR A 168 22.98 -6.51 15.39
N ALA A 169 23.40 -5.50 16.16
CA ALA A 169 24.60 -4.72 15.87
C ALA A 169 25.91 -5.52 16.09
N ASP A 170 26.88 -5.30 15.21
CA ASP A 170 28.20 -5.95 15.20
C ASP A 170 29.37 -4.94 15.25
N VAL A 171 29.07 -3.64 15.41
CA VAL A 171 30.06 -2.57 15.60
C VAL A 171 29.48 -1.44 16.46
N VAL A 172 30.33 -0.83 17.28
CA VAL A 172 29.96 0.31 18.14
C VAL A 172 30.88 1.48 17.83
N PHE A 173 30.32 2.63 17.50
CA PHE A 173 31.09 3.88 17.38
C PHE A 173 30.99 4.67 18.69
N VAL A 174 32.11 5.15 19.20
CA VAL A 174 32.17 6.01 20.39
C VAL A 174 32.51 7.42 19.92
N VAL A 175 31.56 8.35 20.11
CA VAL A 175 31.66 9.77 19.72
C VAL A 175 31.24 10.62 20.91
N ASP A 176 32.09 11.53 21.37
CA ASP A 176 31.84 12.36 22.57
C ASP A 176 31.37 11.53 23.80
N ASP A 177 32.06 10.42 24.09
CA ASP A 177 31.72 9.44 25.15
C ASP A 177 30.33 8.76 24.99
N ARG A 178 29.66 8.95 23.85
CA ARG A 178 28.38 8.32 23.53
C ARG A 178 28.56 7.20 22.52
N ARG A 179 27.83 6.11 22.73
CA ARG A 179 27.89 4.90 21.90
C ARG A 179 26.78 4.91 20.86
N ILE A 180 27.12 4.61 19.61
CA ILE A 180 26.17 4.41 18.50
C ILE A 180 26.38 3.00 17.97
N ARG A 181 25.33 2.18 17.95
CA ARG A 181 25.43 0.78 17.50
C ARG A 181 25.01 0.67 16.04
N ALA A 182 25.77 -0.09 15.26
CA ALA A 182 25.55 -0.21 13.82
C ALA A 182 25.95 -1.58 13.27
N HIS A 183 25.77 -1.75 11.96
CA HIS A 183 25.95 -2.97 11.22
C HIS A 183 27.04 -2.81 10.15
N ARG A 184 28.14 -3.57 10.26
CA ARG A 184 29.25 -3.59 9.29
C ARG A 184 28.74 -3.88 7.90
N ALA A 185 27.80 -4.79 7.74
CA ALA A 185 27.21 -5.14 6.45
C ALA A 185 26.58 -3.92 5.76
N VAL A 186 25.76 -3.15 6.48
CA VAL A 186 25.09 -1.95 5.95
C VAL A 186 26.12 -0.88 5.58
N LEU A 187 27.09 -0.65 6.47
CA LEU A 187 28.18 0.32 6.26
C LEU A 187 29.03 -0.05 5.04
N LYS A 188 29.42 -1.32 4.90
CA LYS A 188 30.18 -1.85 3.75
C LYS A 188 29.41 -1.76 2.45
N ILE A 189 28.10 -1.96 2.46
CA ILE A 189 27.26 -1.89 1.25
C ILE A 189 27.15 -0.44 0.77
N ARG A 190 26.95 0.49 1.70
CA ARG A 190 26.53 1.85 1.40
C ARG A 190 27.68 2.86 1.31
N CYS A 191 28.78 2.64 2.03
CA CYS A 191 29.89 3.58 2.08
C CYS A 191 31.22 2.93 1.68
N GLN A 192 31.88 3.51 0.67
CA GLN A 192 33.14 2.98 0.16
C GLN A 192 34.28 3.10 1.18
N TYR A 193 34.28 4.17 1.99
CA TYR A 193 35.25 4.33 3.08
C TYR A 193 35.16 3.17 4.08
N PHE A 194 33.96 2.88 4.60
CA PHE A 194 33.77 1.76 5.53
C PHE A 194 34.04 0.41 4.88
N ARG A 195 33.74 0.24 3.59
CA ARG A 195 34.10 -0.96 2.82
C ARG A 195 35.61 -1.22 2.84
N ASN A 196 36.41 -0.17 2.67
CA ASN A 196 37.87 -0.26 2.73
C ASN A 196 38.38 -0.43 4.16
N MET A 197 37.77 0.29 5.12
CA MET A 197 38.13 0.23 6.53
C MET A 197 37.99 -1.18 7.09
N PHE A 198 36.92 -1.89 6.75
CA PHE A 198 36.58 -3.21 7.31
C PHE A 198 37.05 -4.42 6.45
N GLN A 199 38.17 -4.30 5.74
CA GLN A 199 38.80 -5.42 5.00
C GLN A 199 39.50 -6.43 5.94
N GLU A 200 40.00 -7.56 5.39
CA GLU A 200 40.35 -8.85 6.04
C GLU A 200 41.12 -8.85 7.38
N HIS A 201 41.68 -7.71 7.80
CA HIS A 201 42.38 -7.57 9.08
C HIS A 201 41.42 -7.34 10.28
N TRP A 202 40.15 -7.04 10.05
CA TRP A 202 39.13 -6.83 11.09
C TRP A 202 38.29 -8.10 11.30
N LYS A 203 38.84 -9.07 12.05
CA LYS A 203 38.18 -10.35 12.34
C LYS A 203 36.90 -10.17 13.15
N GLU A 204 35.85 -10.89 12.78
CA GLU A 204 34.45 -10.85 13.25
C GLU A 204 34.21 -11.16 14.75
N ASN A 205 35.25 -11.28 15.58
CA ASN A 205 35.13 -11.98 16.86
C ASN A 205 35.12 -11.09 18.12
N ASN A 206 34.90 -9.78 18.02
CA ASN A 206 34.49 -8.97 19.17
C ASN A 206 33.72 -7.73 18.67
N LEU A 207 32.74 -7.26 19.46
CA LEU A 207 32.14 -5.93 19.32
C LEU A 207 33.27 -4.90 19.46
N GLU A 208 33.87 -4.52 18.33
CA GLU A 208 34.95 -3.53 18.30
C GLU A 208 34.36 -2.13 18.47
N GLU A 209 34.81 -1.44 19.52
CA GLU A 209 34.52 -0.04 19.75
C GLU A 209 35.45 0.81 18.87
N VAL A 210 34.89 1.56 17.93
CA VAL A 210 35.61 2.49 17.03
C VAL A 210 35.46 3.90 17.58
N GLU A 211 36.56 4.50 18.02
CA GLU A 211 36.57 5.86 18.57
C GLU A 211 36.62 6.90 17.43
N VAL A 212 35.69 7.86 17.44
CA VAL A 212 35.62 8.97 16.48
C VAL A 212 35.83 10.28 17.22
N LYS A 213 36.93 10.98 16.91
CA LYS A 213 37.33 12.22 17.61
C LYS A 213 37.12 13.49 16.81
N ASP A 214 37.01 13.38 15.50
CA ASP A 214 37.04 14.52 14.59
C ASP A 214 35.66 15.17 14.37
N TYR A 215 34.58 14.53 14.84
CA TYR A 215 33.20 14.94 14.57
C TYR A 215 32.36 14.89 15.83
N SER A 216 31.39 15.81 15.93
CA SER A 216 30.41 15.78 17.02
C SER A 216 29.46 14.60 16.89
N PHE A 217 28.93 14.15 18.02
CA PHE A 217 27.93 13.07 18.05
C PHE A 217 26.75 13.33 17.10
N VAL A 218 26.25 14.57 17.05
CA VAL A 218 25.08 14.94 16.23
C VAL A 218 25.38 14.73 14.75
N VAL A 219 26.54 15.19 14.30
CA VAL A 219 26.99 15.10 12.90
C VAL A 219 27.22 13.63 12.53
N PHE A 220 27.97 12.89 13.35
CA PHE A 220 28.30 11.50 13.02
C PHE A 220 27.06 10.59 13.07
N ARG A 221 26.14 10.83 14.01
CA ARG A 221 24.86 10.11 14.06
C ARG A 221 23.99 10.41 12.85
N ALA A 222 23.93 11.67 12.41
CA ALA A 222 23.19 12.04 11.20
C ALA A 222 23.77 11.37 9.95
N PHE A 223 25.09 11.22 9.88
CA PHE A 223 25.74 10.45 8.81
C PHE A 223 25.33 8.98 8.83
N LEU A 224 25.37 8.32 9.98
CA LEU A 224 24.93 6.94 10.09
C LEU A 224 23.45 6.79 9.74
N GLN A 225 22.59 7.73 10.15
CA GLN A 225 21.19 7.74 9.75
C GLN A 225 21.05 7.81 8.22
N TYR A 226 21.81 8.69 7.54
CA TYR A 226 21.83 8.78 6.08
C TYR A 226 22.16 7.44 5.43
N ILE A 227 23.18 6.74 5.92
CA ILE A 227 23.61 5.45 5.39
C ILE A 227 22.45 4.43 5.41
N TYR A 228 21.61 4.46 6.46
CA TYR A 228 20.50 3.52 6.65
C TYR A 228 19.22 3.92 5.92
N THR A 229 18.92 5.21 5.80
CA THR A 229 17.58 5.68 5.40
C THR A 229 17.56 6.61 4.19
N ASP A 230 18.72 6.99 3.64
CA ASP A 230 18.87 8.00 2.58
C ASP A 230 18.29 9.39 2.95
N THR A 231 18.04 9.62 4.24
CA THR A 231 17.41 10.85 4.73
C THR A 231 18.22 11.46 5.86
N VAL A 232 18.32 12.77 5.85
CA VAL A 232 18.98 13.56 6.89
C VAL A 232 18.07 14.70 7.27
N ASN A 233 17.93 14.94 8.57
CA ASN A 233 17.26 16.12 9.08
C ASN A 233 18.14 16.73 10.18
N VAL A 234 18.99 17.67 9.77
CA VAL A 234 19.92 18.39 10.65
C VAL A 234 19.74 19.90 10.47
N SER A 235 20.15 20.66 11.49
CA SER A 235 20.16 22.11 11.38
C SER A 235 21.15 22.57 10.28
N PRO A 236 20.98 23.77 9.71
CA PRO A 236 21.94 24.31 8.73
C PRO A 236 23.36 24.46 9.29
N GLU A 237 23.49 24.60 10.61
CA GLU A 237 24.75 24.73 11.32
C GLU A 237 25.47 23.38 11.40
N ASP A 238 24.74 22.33 11.79
CA ASP A 238 25.25 20.95 11.84
C ASP A 238 25.49 20.35 10.45
N ALA A 239 24.75 20.84 9.43
CA ALA A 239 24.93 20.45 8.04
C ALA A 239 26.33 20.75 7.51
N ILE A 240 27.03 21.72 8.10
CA ILE A 240 28.43 22.04 7.76
C ILE A 240 29.35 20.89 8.17
N GLY A 241 29.26 20.44 9.42
CA GLY A 241 30.05 19.30 9.87
C GLY A 241 29.71 18.02 9.09
N LEU A 242 28.44 17.85 8.72
CA LEU A 242 28.04 16.72 7.89
C LEU A 242 28.55 16.82 6.44
N LEU A 243 28.67 18.03 5.90
CA LEU A 243 29.28 18.28 4.59
C LEU A 243 30.77 17.94 4.58
N GLU A 244 31.50 18.32 5.64
CA GLU A 244 32.91 17.96 5.81
C GLU A 244 33.09 16.45 5.85
N LEU A 245 32.24 15.77 6.62
CA LEU A 245 32.24 14.32 6.74
C LEU A 245 31.90 13.65 5.40
N ALA A 246 30.90 14.16 4.68
CA ALA A 246 30.54 13.67 3.34
C ALA A 246 31.70 13.80 2.34
N ASN A 247 32.46 14.90 2.40
CA ASN A 247 33.67 15.08 1.60
C ASN A 247 34.78 14.10 2.02
N ALA A 248 35.00 13.90 3.33
CA ALA A 248 36.03 13.01 3.85
C ALA A 248 35.79 11.53 3.49
N TYR A 249 34.52 11.11 3.46
CA TYR A 249 34.13 9.74 3.09
C TYR A 249 33.69 9.57 1.63
N CYS A 250 33.86 10.62 0.81
CA CYS A 250 33.56 10.62 -0.63
C CYS A 250 32.10 10.28 -0.97
N GLU A 251 31.13 10.77 -0.20
CA GLU A 251 29.69 10.58 -0.42
C GLU A 251 29.06 11.78 -1.17
N GLU A 252 29.11 11.75 -2.50
CA GLU A 252 28.65 12.87 -3.36
C GLU A 252 27.15 13.19 -3.21
N ALA A 253 26.31 12.16 -3.04
CA ALA A 253 24.87 12.34 -2.89
C ALA A 253 24.52 13.05 -1.58
N LEU A 254 25.20 12.70 -0.48
CA LEU A 254 25.06 13.38 0.81
C LEU A 254 25.58 14.81 0.73
N LYS A 255 26.71 15.03 0.05
CA LYS A 255 27.28 16.37 -0.17
C LYS A 255 26.24 17.31 -0.78
N HIS A 256 25.61 16.91 -1.88
CA HIS A 256 24.56 17.71 -2.51
C HIS A 256 23.33 17.91 -1.62
N HIS A 257 23.01 16.93 -0.76
CA HIS A 257 21.92 17.06 0.20
C HIS A 257 22.23 18.13 1.25
N CYS A 258 23.45 18.12 1.82
CA CYS A 258 23.91 19.13 2.78
C CYS A 258 23.97 20.54 2.16
N GLU A 259 24.49 20.68 0.94
CA GLU A 259 24.50 21.97 0.21
C GLU A 259 23.09 22.56 0.07
N ARG A 260 22.08 21.72 -0.19
CA ARG A 260 20.68 22.15 -0.28
C ARG A 260 20.12 22.59 1.08
N ILE A 261 20.41 21.84 2.15
CA ILE A 261 19.98 22.18 3.51
C ILE A 261 20.56 23.55 3.91
N ILE A 262 21.86 23.76 3.66
CA ILE A 262 22.54 25.02 3.97
C ILE A 262 21.93 26.18 3.16
N ARG A 263 21.76 26.01 1.84
CA ARG A 263 21.21 27.07 0.96
C ARG A 263 19.77 27.46 1.31
N HIS A 264 18.94 26.50 1.69
CA HIS A 264 17.54 26.77 2.05
C HIS A 264 17.34 27.18 3.51
N GLY A 265 18.34 26.92 4.37
CA GLY A 265 18.32 27.24 5.79
C GLY A 265 18.95 28.57 6.19
N ILE A 266 19.32 29.42 5.21
CA ILE A 266 19.91 30.75 5.49
C ILE A 266 18.84 31.67 6.06
N THR A 267 19.07 32.14 7.27
CA THR A 267 18.27 33.14 7.98
C THR A 267 19.14 34.36 8.30
N THR A 268 18.52 35.46 8.71
CA THR A 268 19.26 36.68 9.11
C THR A 268 20.19 36.44 10.31
N GLU A 269 19.90 35.44 11.13
CA GLU A 269 20.65 35.11 12.35
C GLU A 269 21.90 34.27 12.06
N ASN A 270 21.85 33.36 11.08
CA ASN A 270 22.96 32.45 10.76
C ASN A 270 23.78 32.85 9.52
N ALA A 271 23.32 33.86 8.74
CA ALA A 271 23.96 34.26 7.48
C ALA A 271 25.45 34.60 7.62
N ALA A 272 25.85 35.31 8.67
CA ALA A 272 27.24 35.70 8.89
C ALA A 272 28.15 34.50 9.15
N MET A 273 27.67 33.51 9.91
CA MET A 273 28.40 32.29 10.22
C MET A 273 28.54 31.40 8.98
N LEU A 274 27.44 31.17 8.26
CA LEU A 274 27.44 30.38 7.03
C LEU A 274 28.33 31.00 5.94
N TYR A 275 28.38 32.33 5.86
CA TYR A 275 29.28 33.04 4.94
C TYR A 275 30.76 32.87 5.31
N ALA A 276 31.11 32.97 6.61
CA ALA A 276 32.47 32.74 7.08
C ALA A 276 32.94 31.31 6.81
N VAL A 277 32.04 30.33 6.96
CA VAL A 277 32.28 28.92 6.63
C VAL A 277 32.49 28.72 5.13
N ALA A 278 31.66 29.33 4.28
CA ALA A 278 31.81 29.25 2.83
C ALA A 278 33.19 29.76 2.35
N ILE A 279 33.68 30.85 2.96
CA ILE A 279 35.03 31.38 2.71
C ILE A 279 36.11 30.38 3.16
N LYS A 280 35.97 29.80 4.36
CA LYS A 280 36.93 28.83 4.91
C LYS A 280 37.10 27.59 4.01
N TYR A 281 36.02 27.15 3.36
CA TYR A 281 35.99 25.94 2.54
C TYR A 281 36.05 26.20 1.03
N GLU A 282 36.33 27.44 0.60
CA GLU A 282 36.37 27.85 -0.82
C GLU A 282 35.12 27.40 -1.60
N ALA A 283 33.97 27.35 -0.93
CA ALA A 283 32.71 26.94 -1.55
C ALA A 283 32.17 28.11 -2.38
N THR A 284 32.42 28.07 -3.70
CA THR A 284 31.94 29.05 -4.69
C THR A 284 30.48 28.86 -5.06
#